data_AF-A0A960IXX5-F1
#
_entry.id   AF-A0A960IXX5-F1
#
_cell.length_a   1.000
_cell.length_b   1.000
_cell.length_c   1.000
_cell.angle_alpha   90.00
_cell.angle_beta   90.00
_cell.angle_gamma   90.00
#
_symmetry.space_group_name_H-M   'P 1'
#
loop_
_entity.id
_entity.type
_entity.pdbx_description
1 polymer ?
#
loop_
_entity_poly.entity_id
_entity_poly.type
_entity_poly.pdbx_seq_one_letter_code
_entity_poly.pdbx_strand_id
1 'polypeptide(L)'
;HCHWTVRIRPEHPEVAQHPMLEVVERSHLAALPNDPPPSAEPGGWEDYAGPFDPHFELEDLSHRALALVGREFAIQGHLLMRAGGLHNLDRFGPDEAARVAHQTMVGIGRVESERLAEALGVGDDAAAIANVARLHHLLSLDDYLGTDVEVVDSDRVRLRVGDSPSLDEGDPLSVGERLVADDGTEIVASIVQGVNPRARVERAGGGRTATYDVTIDAEAPPAPDQPSVRVARFSTGTTTVFVRRRPLRRVDVA
;
A
#
# COMPACT_ATOMS: atom_id res chain seq x y z
N HIS A 1 20.80 13.01 5.26
CA HIS A 1 20.31 13.51 6.57
C HIS A 1 19.53 14.79 6.35
N CYS A 2 18.21 14.79 6.59
CA CYS A 2 17.44 16.03 6.65
C CYS A 2 17.63 16.66 8.04
N HIS A 3 18.13 17.89 8.11
CA HIS A 3 18.25 18.65 9.35
C HIS A 3 17.17 19.73 9.36
N TRP A 4 16.11 19.51 10.12
CA TRP A 4 15.00 20.46 10.26
C TRP A 4 15.19 21.29 11.52
N THR A 5 14.95 22.60 11.43
CA THR A 5 14.84 23.49 12.60
C THR A 5 13.37 23.85 12.78
N VAL A 6 12.74 23.33 13.82
CA VAL A 6 11.36 23.69 14.18
C VAL A 6 11.39 24.93 15.07
N ARG A 7 10.60 25.94 14.73
CA ARG A 7 10.44 27.17 15.52
C ARG A 7 8.95 27.43 15.71
N ILE A 8 8.52 27.60 16.96
CA ILE A 8 7.15 28.01 17.29
C ILE A 8 7.16 29.53 17.43
N ARG A 9 6.36 30.21 16.61
CA ARG A 9 6.30 31.67 16.48
C ARG A 9 4.86 32.11 16.74
N PRO A 10 4.52 32.57 17.96
CA PRO A 10 3.16 33.00 18.32
C PRO A 10 2.62 34.14 17.45
N GLU A 11 3.51 34.87 16.76
CA GLU A 11 3.16 35.96 15.84
C GLU A 11 2.58 35.49 14.49
N HIS A 12 2.66 34.20 14.16
CA HIS A 12 2.05 33.64 12.96
C HIS A 12 0.61 33.19 13.25
N PRO A 13 -0.32 33.39 12.31
CA PRO A 13 -1.67 32.86 12.46
C PRO A 13 -1.63 31.34 12.62
N GLU A 14 -2.57 30.81 13.40
CA GLU A 14 -2.75 29.37 13.50
C GLU A 14 -2.96 28.76 12.12
N VAL A 15 -2.43 27.56 11.93
CA VAL A 15 -2.61 26.82 10.68
C VAL A 15 -4.09 26.49 10.53
N ALA A 16 -4.73 27.06 9.52
CA ALA A 16 -6.09 26.68 9.13
C ALA A 16 -6.04 25.36 8.36
N GLN A 17 -6.98 24.46 8.67
CA GLN A 17 -7.14 23.22 7.91
C GLN A 17 -7.57 23.52 6.48
N HIS A 18 -7.07 22.72 5.53
CA HIS A 18 -7.47 22.85 4.13
C HIS A 18 -8.92 22.38 3.94
N PRO A 19 -9.78 23.06 3.15
CA PRO A 19 -11.18 22.65 2.96
C PRO A 19 -11.36 21.20 2.45
N MET A 20 -10.34 20.64 1.80
CA MET A 20 -10.32 19.24 1.36
C MET A 20 -10.39 18.24 2.52
N LEU A 21 -10.01 18.63 3.74
CA LEU A 21 -10.10 17.78 4.92
C LEU A 21 -11.52 17.24 5.10
N GLU A 22 -12.52 18.11 5.05
CA GLU A 22 -13.93 17.70 5.21
C GLU A 22 -14.41 16.75 4.09
N VAL A 23 -13.83 16.87 2.88
CA VAL A 23 -14.15 15.97 1.76
C VAL A 23 -13.58 14.59 2.02
N VAL A 24 -12.32 14.51 2.45
CA VAL A 24 -11.65 13.25 2.78
C VAL A 24 -12.30 12.59 4.00
N GLU A 25 -12.67 13.35 5.04
CA GLU A 25 -13.34 12.84 6.24
C GLU A 25 -14.69 12.17 5.97
N ARG A 26 -15.38 12.55 4.88
CA ARG A 26 -16.66 11.94 4.47
C ARG A 26 -16.49 10.65 3.66
N SER A 27 -15.27 10.27 3.30
CA SER A 27 -14.99 9.06 2.53
C SER A 27 -15.31 7.79 3.31
N HIS A 28 -15.63 6.72 2.60
CA HIS A 28 -15.74 5.39 3.21
C HIS A 28 -14.41 4.97 3.84
N LEU A 29 -13.30 5.31 3.17
CA LEU A 29 -11.95 5.08 3.66
C LEU A 29 -11.66 5.69 5.03
N ALA A 30 -12.08 6.94 5.26
CA ALA A 30 -11.87 7.63 6.54
C ALA A 30 -12.69 7.06 7.69
N ALA A 31 -13.76 6.32 7.38
CA ALA A 31 -14.62 5.65 8.35
C ALA A 31 -14.24 4.18 8.59
N LEU A 32 -13.17 3.68 7.98
CA LEU A 32 -12.76 2.29 8.15
C LEU A 32 -12.38 1.99 9.60
N PRO A 33 -12.90 0.89 10.19
CA PRO A 33 -12.46 0.44 11.50
C PRO A 33 -11.02 -0.09 11.41
N ASN A 34 -10.26 0.17 12.47
CA ASN A 34 -8.96 -0.44 12.70
C ASN A 34 -8.97 -1.15 14.06
N ASP A 35 -9.86 -2.14 14.19
CA ASP A 35 -10.00 -2.90 15.42
C ASP A 35 -8.81 -3.86 15.59
N PRO A 36 -8.25 -3.97 16.80
CA PRO A 36 -7.09 -4.81 17.01
C PRO A 36 -7.40 -6.31 16.89
N PRO A 37 -6.60 -7.06 16.09
CA PRO A 37 -6.80 -8.50 15.91
C PRO A 37 -6.33 -9.27 17.15
N PRO A 38 -6.87 -10.47 17.44
CA PRO A 38 -6.40 -11.27 18.57
C PRO A 38 -4.89 -11.48 18.51
N SER A 39 -4.21 -11.49 19.66
CA SER A 39 -2.76 -11.74 19.66
C SER A 39 -2.48 -13.19 19.30
N ALA A 40 -1.60 -13.41 18.32
CA ALA A 40 -1.13 -14.74 17.92
C ALA A 40 0.15 -15.15 18.67
N GLU A 41 0.88 -14.19 19.22
CA GLU A 41 2.18 -14.39 19.87
C GLU A 41 2.23 -13.68 21.25
N PRO A 42 2.95 -14.23 22.23
CA PRO A 42 3.11 -13.59 23.53
C PRO A 42 4.16 -12.46 23.51
N GLY A 43 4.00 -11.51 24.42
CA GLY A 43 4.99 -10.45 24.67
C GLY A 43 4.82 -9.20 23.79
N GLY A 44 5.73 -8.24 23.99
CA GLY A 44 5.65 -6.91 23.37
C GLY A 44 4.68 -5.97 24.06
N TRP A 45 4.68 -4.71 23.63
CA TRP A 45 3.80 -3.66 24.12
C TRP A 45 2.50 -3.62 23.33
N GLU A 46 1.36 -3.49 24.00
CA GLU A 46 0.04 -3.41 23.35
C GLU A 46 -0.18 -2.08 22.61
N ASP A 47 0.56 -1.03 22.96
CA ASP A 47 0.56 0.27 22.30
C ASP A 47 1.84 1.07 22.63
N TYR A 48 1.87 2.34 22.22
CA TYR A 48 2.93 3.30 22.51
C TYR A 48 2.45 4.48 23.38
N ALA A 49 1.35 4.32 24.13
CA ALA A 49 0.72 5.40 24.92
C ALA A 49 1.44 5.70 26.26
N GLY A 50 2.50 4.95 26.58
CA GLY A 50 3.33 5.17 27.76
C GLY A 50 4.17 6.46 27.72
N PRO A 51 5.01 6.70 28.75
CA PRO A 51 5.96 7.81 28.74
C PRO A 51 6.80 7.82 27.47
N PHE A 52 7.11 9.02 26.95
CA PHE A 52 7.94 9.16 25.75
C PHE A 52 9.27 8.41 25.90
N ASP A 53 9.52 7.48 24.99
CA ASP A 53 10.74 6.70 24.92
C ASP A 53 11.49 7.03 23.62
N PRO A 54 12.65 7.74 23.68
CA PRO A 54 13.42 8.08 22.50
C PRO A 54 14.06 6.86 21.80
N HIS A 55 13.97 5.67 22.41
CA HIS A 55 14.48 4.41 21.90
C HIS A 55 13.37 3.43 21.49
N PHE A 56 12.11 3.87 21.40
CA PHE A 56 11.03 3.09 20.80
C PHE A 56 11.39 2.65 19.38
N GLU A 57 11.24 1.35 19.11
CA GLU A 57 11.27 0.75 17.77
C GLU A 57 9.97 -0.05 17.58
N LEU A 58 9.51 -0.24 16.33
CA LEU A 58 8.27 -0.99 16.08
C LEU A 58 8.35 -2.41 16.61
N GLU A 59 9.55 -3.01 16.63
CA GLU A 59 9.81 -4.34 17.19
C GLU A 59 9.62 -4.44 18.71
N ASP A 60 9.33 -3.35 19.42
CA ASP A 60 8.90 -3.39 20.82
C ASP A 60 7.42 -3.73 20.99
N LEU A 61 6.62 -3.55 19.94
CA LEU A 61 5.18 -3.78 19.95
C LEU A 61 4.87 -5.28 19.90
N SER A 62 3.75 -5.68 20.53
CA SER A 62 3.22 -7.04 20.43
C SER A 62 2.77 -7.33 18.99
N HIS A 63 2.64 -8.61 18.64
CA HIS A 63 2.10 -9.02 17.33
C HIS A 63 0.78 -8.30 17.02
N ARG A 64 -0.13 -8.23 18.00
CA ARG A 64 -1.42 -7.54 17.88
C ARG A 64 -1.26 -6.06 17.56
N ALA A 65 -0.35 -5.37 18.26
CA ALA A 65 -0.08 -3.96 18.04
C ALA A 65 0.62 -3.70 16.69
N LEU A 66 1.52 -4.59 16.25
CA LEU A 66 2.14 -4.51 14.93
C LEU A 66 1.12 -4.68 13.79
N ALA A 67 0.18 -5.61 13.94
CA ALA A 67 -0.89 -5.81 12.95
C ALA A 67 -1.80 -4.57 12.85
N LEU A 68 -2.12 -3.94 13.98
CA LEU A 68 -2.83 -2.65 14.01
C LEU A 68 -2.07 -1.55 13.25
N VAL A 69 -0.79 -1.38 13.56
CA VAL A 69 0.06 -0.35 12.96
C VAL A 69 0.24 -0.60 11.46
N GLY A 70 0.41 -1.85 11.05
CA GLY A 70 0.49 -2.23 9.63
C GLY A 70 -0.78 -1.83 8.87
N ARG A 71 -1.95 -2.13 9.44
CA ARG A 71 -3.24 -1.70 8.86
C ARG A 71 -3.41 -0.18 8.88
N GLU A 72 -2.99 0.48 9.95
CA GLU A 72 -3.00 1.95 10.04
C GLU A 72 -2.17 2.59 8.93
N PHE A 73 -0.96 2.08 8.66
CA PHE A 73 -0.12 2.58 7.57
C PHE A 73 -0.76 2.36 6.19
N ALA A 74 -1.45 1.23 5.98
CA ALA A 74 -2.18 1.01 4.74
C ALA A 74 -3.33 2.03 4.58
N ILE A 75 -4.14 2.25 5.62
CA ILE A 75 -5.22 3.24 5.61
C ILE A 75 -4.66 4.66 5.36
N GLN A 76 -3.59 5.04 6.05
CA GLN A 76 -2.93 6.34 5.85
C GLN A 76 -2.38 6.51 4.44
N GLY A 77 -1.80 5.46 3.85
CA GLY A 77 -1.34 5.47 2.46
C GLY A 77 -2.48 5.74 1.48
N HIS A 78 -3.63 5.07 1.66
CA HIS A 78 -4.82 5.30 0.83
C HIS A 78 -5.40 6.70 1.06
N LEU A 79 -5.44 7.20 2.30
CA LEU A 79 -5.94 8.55 2.60
C LEU A 79 -5.07 9.61 1.94
N LEU A 80 -3.75 9.41 1.94
CA LEU A 80 -2.81 10.29 1.24
C LEU A 80 -3.04 10.26 -0.28
N MET A 81 -3.22 9.07 -0.86
CA MET A 81 -3.53 8.93 -2.29
C MET A 81 -4.84 9.61 -2.66
N ARG A 82 -5.90 9.44 -1.84
CA ARG A 82 -7.20 10.07 -2.03
C ARG A 82 -7.11 11.60 -1.95
N ALA A 83 -6.48 12.13 -0.90
CA ALA A 83 -6.29 13.56 -0.73
C ALA A 83 -5.49 14.17 -1.89
N GLY A 84 -4.42 13.50 -2.32
CA GLY A 84 -3.62 13.92 -3.48
C GLY A 84 -4.40 13.86 -4.80
N GLY A 85 -5.17 12.79 -5.02
CA GLY A 85 -6.03 12.63 -6.18
C GLY A 85 -7.08 13.73 -6.29
N LEU A 86 -7.79 14.01 -5.18
CA LEU A 86 -8.79 15.09 -5.12
C LEU A 86 -8.17 16.47 -5.35
N HIS A 87 -6.97 16.72 -4.80
CA HIS A 87 -6.24 17.95 -5.08
C HIS A 87 -5.87 18.08 -6.57
N ASN A 88 -5.37 16.99 -7.18
CA ASN A 88 -5.05 16.99 -8.61
C ASN A 88 -6.31 17.19 -9.46
N LEU A 89 -7.45 16.63 -9.05
CA LEU A 89 -8.74 16.81 -9.72
C LEU A 89 -9.17 18.28 -9.68
N ASP A 90 -9.16 18.90 -8.50
CA ASP A 90 -9.51 20.32 -8.33
C ASP A 90 -8.59 21.24 -9.14
N ARG A 91 -7.28 20.95 -9.13
CA ARG A 91 -6.28 21.83 -9.72
C ARG A 91 -6.05 21.64 -11.22
N PHE A 92 -6.11 20.41 -11.71
CA PHE A 92 -5.69 20.05 -13.07
C PHE A 92 -6.78 19.36 -13.89
N GLY A 93 -7.92 19.03 -13.28
CA GLY A 93 -9.04 18.37 -13.93
C GLY A 93 -8.94 16.84 -13.96
N PRO A 94 -10.00 16.16 -14.44
CA PRO A 94 -10.19 14.72 -14.29
C PRO A 94 -9.15 13.89 -15.04
N ASP A 95 -8.82 14.26 -16.28
CA ASP A 95 -7.90 13.49 -17.11
C ASP A 95 -6.50 13.44 -16.51
N GLU A 96 -6.01 14.59 -16.02
CA GLU A 96 -4.69 14.68 -15.42
C GLU A 96 -4.64 13.99 -14.05
N ALA A 97 -5.70 14.12 -13.25
CA ALA A 97 -5.81 13.44 -11.96
C ALA A 97 -5.78 11.92 -12.13
N ALA A 98 -6.56 11.39 -13.08
CA ALA A 98 -6.58 9.96 -13.41
C ALA A 98 -5.19 9.47 -13.90
N ARG A 99 -4.56 10.23 -14.79
CA ARG A 99 -3.22 9.92 -15.31
C ARG A 99 -2.16 9.88 -14.21
N VAL A 100 -2.16 10.86 -13.30
CA VAL A 100 -1.21 10.94 -12.18
C VAL A 100 -1.47 9.83 -11.17
N ALA A 101 -2.73 9.54 -10.85
CA ALA A 101 -3.10 8.43 -9.96
C ALA A 101 -2.61 7.09 -10.50
N HIS A 102 -2.88 6.80 -11.78
CA HIS A 102 -2.41 5.59 -12.46
C HIS A 102 -0.88 5.48 -12.44
N GLN A 103 -0.17 6.53 -12.87
CA GLN A 103 1.30 6.51 -12.88
C GLN A 103 1.89 6.33 -11.48
N THR A 104 1.27 6.93 -10.46
CA THR A 104 1.69 6.78 -9.07
C THR A 104 1.53 5.33 -8.64
N MET A 105 0.36 4.71 -8.87
CA MET A 105 0.07 3.32 -8.51
C MET A 105 0.98 2.32 -9.23
N VAL A 106 1.22 2.50 -10.53
CA VAL A 106 2.18 1.67 -11.27
C VAL A 106 3.59 1.84 -10.69
N GLY A 107 4.03 3.08 -10.44
CA GLY A 107 5.38 3.35 -9.94
C GLY A 107 5.64 2.73 -8.57
N ILE A 108 4.72 2.95 -7.61
CA ILE A 108 4.85 2.41 -6.25
C ILE A 108 4.62 0.91 -6.21
N GLY A 109 3.70 0.37 -7.02
CA GLY A 109 3.33 -1.04 -7.02
C GLY A 109 4.53 -1.97 -7.26
N ARG A 110 5.40 -1.59 -8.20
CA ARG A 110 6.65 -2.32 -8.45
C ARG A 110 7.62 -2.23 -7.27
N VAL A 111 7.91 -1.00 -6.83
CA VAL A 111 8.96 -0.70 -5.85
C VAL A 111 8.64 -1.33 -4.50
N GLU A 112 7.39 -1.25 -4.07
CA GLU A 112 6.97 -1.86 -2.82
C GLU A 112 6.97 -3.38 -2.90
N SER A 113 6.49 -3.98 -3.99
CA SER A 113 6.50 -5.43 -4.15
C SER A 113 7.91 -6.01 -4.06
N GLU A 114 8.90 -5.35 -4.67
CA GLU A 114 10.32 -5.74 -4.55
C GLU A 114 10.81 -5.68 -3.09
N ARG A 115 10.46 -4.61 -2.37
CA ARG A 115 10.87 -4.42 -0.97
C ARG A 115 10.18 -5.41 -0.03
N LEU A 116 8.91 -5.71 -0.28
CA LEU A 116 8.16 -6.72 0.46
C LEU A 116 8.75 -8.12 0.20
N ALA A 117 9.03 -8.46 -1.07
CA ALA A 117 9.63 -9.74 -1.42
C ALA A 117 10.99 -9.92 -0.73
N GLU A 118 11.85 -8.90 -0.76
CA GLU A 118 13.15 -8.89 -0.07
C GLU A 118 13.00 -9.02 1.45
N ALA A 119 12.10 -8.24 2.07
CA ALA A 119 11.89 -8.25 3.51
C ALA A 119 11.32 -9.58 4.03
N LEU A 120 10.46 -10.24 3.26
CA LEU A 120 9.87 -11.54 3.60
C LEU A 120 10.79 -12.72 3.28
N GLY A 121 11.82 -12.52 2.44
CA GLY A 121 12.71 -13.58 1.99
C GLY A 121 11.98 -14.66 1.18
N VAL A 122 10.95 -14.27 0.42
CA VAL A 122 10.19 -15.19 -0.44
C VAL A 122 10.92 -15.47 -1.75
N GLY A 123 10.54 -16.56 -2.42
CA GLY A 123 11.00 -16.85 -3.78
C GLY A 123 10.34 -15.95 -4.84
N ASP A 124 10.25 -16.45 -6.07
CA ASP A 124 9.63 -15.77 -7.20
C ASP A 124 8.48 -16.58 -7.83
N ASP A 125 7.94 -17.58 -7.13
CA ASP A 125 6.84 -18.42 -7.60
C ASP A 125 5.45 -17.81 -7.35
N ALA A 126 4.38 -18.52 -7.72
CA ALA A 126 3.01 -18.05 -7.48
C ALA A 126 2.69 -17.86 -5.99
N ALA A 127 3.27 -18.66 -5.10
CA ALA A 127 3.08 -18.50 -3.66
C ALA A 127 3.73 -17.20 -3.16
N ALA A 128 4.92 -16.86 -3.66
CA ALA A 128 5.58 -15.60 -3.38
C ALA A 128 4.76 -14.40 -3.88
N ILE A 129 4.24 -14.44 -5.12
CA ILE A 129 3.36 -13.41 -5.68
C ILE A 129 2.14 -13.22 -4.76
N ALA A 130 1.49 -14.32 -4.36
CA ALA A 130 0.29 -14.25 -3.53
C ALA A 130 0.59 -13.69 -2.12
N ASN A 131 1.71 -14.06 -1.51
CA ASN A 131 2.11 -13.55 -0.20
C ASN A 131 2.38 -12.04 -0.24
N VAL A 132 3.11 -11.57 -1.24
CA VAL A 132 3.37 -10.13 -1.41
C VAL A 132 2.08 -9.39 -1.73
N ALA A 133 1.25 -9.89 -2.64
CA ALA A 133 -0.02 -9.26 -3.01
C ALA A 133 -0.97 -9.07 -1.81
N ARG A 134 -1.03 -10.02 -0.87
CA ARG A 134 -1.86 -9.90 0.35
C ARG A 134 -1.36 -8.82 1.33
N LEU A 135 -0.09 -8.45 1.28
CA LEU A 135 0.53 -7.47 2.16
C LEU A 135 0.77 -6.11 1.49
N HIS A 136 0.66 -6.06 0.17
CA HIS A 136 0.86 -4.87 -0.63
C HIS A 136 -0.22 -3.83 -0.33
N HIS A 137 0.12 -2.57 -0.01
CA HIS A 137 -0.88 -1.61 0.47
C HIS A 137 -2.02 -1.38 -0.53
N LEU A 138 -1.75 -1.42 -1.85
CA LEU A 138 -2.78 -1.32 -2.89
C LEU A 138 -3.80 -2.48 -2.90
N LEU A 139 -3.56 -3.55 -2.12
CA LEU A 139 -4.35 -4.78 -2.13
C LEU A 139 -4.69 -5.33 -0.74
N SER A 140 -4.06 -4.84 0.33
CA SER A 140 -4.11 -5.43 1.68
C SER A 140 -5.30 -4.97 2.56
N LEU A 141 -6.13 -4.04 2.08
CA LEU A 141 -7.34 -3.59 2.78
C LEU A 141 -8.56 -4.30 2.16
N ASP A 142 -8.68 -5.60 2.39
CA ASP A 142 -9.70 -6.45 1.77
C ASP A 142 -11.14 -6.03 2.08
N ASP A 143 -11.41 -5.52 3.28
CA ASP A 143 -12.71 -5.00 3.67
C ASP A 143 -13.07 -3.65 3.01
N TYR A 144 -12.07 -2.92 2.52
CA TYR A 144 -12.25 -1.69 1.74
C TYR A 144 -12.23 -1.93 0.23
N LEU A 145 -11.38 -2.84 -0.25
CA LEU A 145 -11.11 -3.08 -1.67
C LEU A 145 -11.85 -4.30 -2.24
N GLY A 146 -12.40 -5.17 -1.39
CA GLY A 146 -12.98 -6.44 -1.81
C GLY A 146 -11.96 -7.38 -2.44
N THR A 147 -10.69 -7.31 -2.01
CA THR A 147 -9.60 -8.08 -2.62
C THR A 147 -9.59 -9.54 -2.16
N ASP A 148 -9.38 -10.44 -3.11
CA ASP A 148 -9.15 -11.86 -2.85
C ASP A 148 -7.97 -12.33 -3.70
N VAL A 149 -7.08 -13.12 -3.11
CA VAL A 149 -5.85 -13.61 -3.75
C VAL A 149 -5.77 -15.12 -3.57
N GLU A 150 -5.90 -15.84 -4.68
CA GLU A 150 -5.96 -17.30 -4.77
C GLU A 150 -4.73 -17.82 -5.52
N VAL A 151 -3.98 -18.75 -4.92
CA VAL A 151 -2.94 -19.50 -5.66
C VAL A 151 -3.63 -20.65 -6.39
N VAL A 152 -3.59 -20.64 -7.71
CA VAL A 152 -4.24 -21.64 -8.55
C VAL A 152 -3.36 -22.88 -8.69
N ASP A 153 -2.05 -22.67 -8.90
CA ASP A 153 -1.00 -23.70 -8.91
C ASP A 153 0.39 -23.06 -8.72
N SER A 154 1.47 -23.78 -9.08
CA SER A 154 2.86 -23.32 -8.92
C SER A 154 3.19 -22.02 -9.65
N ASP A 155 2.51 -21.74 -10.76
CA ASP A 155 2.85 -20.65 -11.67
C ASP A 155 1.69 -19.69 -11.90
N ARG A 156 0.53 -19.93 -11.28
CA ARG A 156 -0.68 -19.14 -11.49
C ARG A 156 -1.29 -18.63 -10.20
N VAL A 157 -1.63 -17.34 -10.21
CA VAL A 157 -2.35 -16.63 -9.14
C VAL A 157 -3.59 -15.98 -9.74
N ARG A 158 -4.70 -15.98 -9.02
CA ARG A 158 -5.89 -15.22 -9.36
C ARG A 158 -6.12 -14.13 -8.33
N LEU A 159 -6.23 -12.89 -8.78
CA LEU A 159 -6.54 -11.73 -7.95
C LEU A 159 -7.93 -11.21 -8.33
N ARG A 160 -8.81 -11.03 -7.36
CA ARG A 160 -10.12 -10.43 -7.55
C ARG A 160 -10.21 -9.10 -6.82
N VAL A 161 -10.93 -8.16 -7.42
CA VAL A 161 -11.39 -6.91 -6.81
C VAL A 161 -12.90 -6.93 -6.90
N GLY A 162 -13.54 -7.21 -5.76
CA GLY A 162 -14.98 -7.36 -5.63
C GLY A 162 -15.72 -6.04 -5.38
N ASP A 163 -17.04 -6.15 -5.27
CA ASP A 163 -17.89 -5.03 -4.85
C ASP A 163 -17.53 -4.64 -3.42
N SER A 164 -17.23 -3.37 -3.19
CA SER A 164 -16.57 -2.93 -1.96
C SER A 164 -16.73 -1.42 -1.72
N PRO A 165 -16.53 -0.93 -0.48
CA PRO A 165 -16.65 0.50 -0.17
C PRO A 165 -15.73 1.39 -1.01
N SER A 166 -14.58 0.89 -1.48
CA SER A 166 -13.69 1.64 -2.37
C SER A 166 -14.36 1.99 -3.70
N LEU A 167 -15.33 1.20 -4.18
CA LEU A 167 -16.06 1.47 -5.43
C LEU A 167 -17.27 2.39 -5.24
N ASP A 168 -17.57 2.77 -3.99
CA ASP A 168 -18.73 3.61 -3.65
C ASP A 168 -18.31 5.00 -3.15
N GLU A 169 -17.03 5.36 -3.28
CA GLU A 169 -16.50 6.70 -2.93
C GLU A 169 -17.09 7.86 -3.76
N GLY A 170 -17.75 7.54 -4.88
CA GLY A 170 -18.44 8.51 -5.73
C GLY A 170 -17.54 9.26 -6.71
N ASP A 171 -16.30 8.83 -6.88
CA ASP A 171 -15.31 9.42 -7.79
C ASP A 171 -14.33 8.34 -8.30
N PRO A 172 -13.66 8.54 -9.45
CA PRO A 172 -12.81 7.51 -10.07
C PRO A 172 -11.38 7.46 -9.50
N LEU A 173 -11.12 8.05 -8.33
CA LEU A 173 -9.76 8.24 -7.80
C LEU A 173 -9.40 7.24 -6.70
N SER A 174 -10.38 6.53 -6.13
CA SER A 174 -10.12 5.50 -5.12
C SER A 174 -9.25 4.37 -5.71
N VAL A 175 -8.52 3.66 -4.85
CA VAL A 175 -7.65 2.57 -5.30
C VAL A 175 -8.46 1.47 -6.00
N GLY A 176 -9.62 1.09 -5.45
CA GLY A 176 -10.53 0.12 -6.08
C GLY A 176 -11.00 0.54 -7.47
N GLU A 177 -11.42 1.79 -7.64
CA GLU A 177 -11.83 2.34 -8.94
C GLU A 177 -10.70 2.27 -9.96
N ARG A 178 -9.47 2.61 -9.54
CA ARG A 178 -8.29 2.53 -10.39
C ARG A 178 -7.90 1.10 -10.73
N LEU A 179 -8.10 0.14 -9.82
CA LEU A 179 -7.87 -1.26 -10.11
C LEU A 179 -8.88 -1.76 -11.14
N VAL A 180 -10.18 -1.48 -11.01
CA VAL A 180 -11.20 -2.00 -11.95
C VAL A 180 -11.29 -1.24 -13.29
N ALA A 181 -10.59 -0.11 -13.43
CA ALA A 181 -10.48 0.64 -14.66
C ALA A 181 -9.83 -0.17 -15.80
N ASP A 182 -10.03 0.29 -17.04
CA ASP A 182 -9.49 -0.38 -18.25
C ASP A 182 -7.96 -0.52 -18.21
N ASP A 183 -7.27 0.45 -17.63
CA ASP A 183 -5.81 0.49 -17.46
C ASP A 183 -5.32 -0.16 -16.16
N GLY A 184 -6.22 -0.70 -15.33
CA GLY A 184 -5.87 -1.30 -14.04
C GLY A 184 -5.03 -2.57 -14.15
N THR A 185 -5.07 -3.26 -15.30
CA THR A 185 -4.17 -4.38 -15.61
C THR A 185 -2.70 -3.97 -15.49
N GLU A 186 -2.34 -2.72 -15.84
CA GLU A 186 -0.96 -2.25 -15.74
C GLU A 186 -0.51 -2.04 -14.29
N ILE A 187 -1.45 -1.65 -13.40
CA ILE A 187 -1.21 -1.54 -11.96
C ILE A 187 -0.94 -2.92 -11.37
N VAL A 188 -1.83 -3.88 -11.65
CA VAL A 188 -1.67 -5.27 -11.18
C VAL A 188 -0.40 -5.91 -11.74
N ALA A 189 -0.11 -5.70 -13.02
CA ALA A 189 1.13 -6.15 -13.64
C ALA A 189 2.36 -5.58 -12.94
N SER A 190 2.35 -4.29 -12.61
CA SER A 190 3.47 -3.65 -11.91
C SER A 190 3.75 -4.29 -10.54
N ILE A 191 2.69 -4.59 -9.78
CA ILE A 191 2.75 -5.26 -8.47
C ILE A 191 3.37 -6.66 -8.62
N VAL A 192 2.74 -7.55 -9.41
CA VAL A 192 3.17 -8.95 -9.48
C VAL A 192 4.55 -9.09 -10.12
N GLN A 193 4.90 -8.19 -11.03
CA GLN A 193 6.21 -8.22 -11.66
C GLN A 193 7.32 -7.87 -10.67
N GLY A 194 7.03 -7.07 -9.63
CA GLY A 194 7.97 -6.76 -8.54
C GLY A 194 8.44 -8.00 -7.79
N VAL A 195 7.67 -9.08 -7.83
CA VAL A 195 8.08 -10.39 -7.30
C VAL A 195 8.71 -11.25 -8.39
N ASN A 196 8.02 -11.42 -9.51
CA ASN A 196 8.54 -12.17 -10.65
C ASN A 196 8.44 -11.35 -11.94
N PRO A 197 9.55 -10.88 -12.53
CA PRO A 197 9.50 -10.03 -13.72
C PRO A 197 8.95 -10.74 -14.97
N ARG A 198 8.81 -12.07 -14.95
CA ARG A 198 8.19 -12.86 -16.02
C ARG A 198 6.69 -13.08 -15.82
N ALA A 199 6.10 -12.57 -14.73
CA ALA A 199 4.66 -12.59 -14.53
C ALA A 199 3.93 -11.80 -15.64
N ARG A 200 2.82 -12.36 -16.09
CA ARG A 200 1.88 -11.78 -17.05
C ARG A 200 0.51 -11.71 -16.41
N VAL A 201 -0.23 -10.66 -16.73
CA VAL A 201 -1.55 -10.40 -16.14
C VAL A 201 -2.54 -10.26 -17.28
N GLU A 202 -3.60 -11.05 -17.20
CA GLU A 202 -4.75 -10.96 -18.09
C GLU A 202 -6.00 -10.65 -17.25
N ARG A 203 -6.80 -9.68 -17.68
CA ARG A 203 -8.07 -9.38 -17.02
C ARG A 203 -9.14 -10.33 -17.54
N ALA A 204 -9.68 -11.16 -16.65
CA ALA A 204 -10.82 -12.02 -16.91
C ALA A 204 -12.13 -11.26 -16.62
N GLY A 205 -12.83 -10.88 -17.69
CA GLY A 205 -14.11 -10.16 -17.60
C GLY A 205 -13.98 -8.66 -17.33
N GLY A 206 -15.10 -7.98 -17.11
CA GLY A 206 -15.15 -6.54 -16.85
C GLY A 206 -16.46 -6.12 -16.17
N GLY A 207 -16.54 -4.85 -15.79
CA GLY A 207 -17.70 -4.27 -15.09
C GLY A 207 -17.28 -3.55 -13.81
N ARG A 208 -18.18 -3.49 -12.82
CA ARG A 208 -17.91 -2.91 -11.49
C ARG A 208 -16.80 -3.64 -10.72
N THR A 209 -16.55 -4.90 -11.05
CA THR A 209 -15.52 -5.72 -10.41
C THR A 209 -14.46 -6.12 -11.43
N ALA A 210 -13.33 -6.65 -10.94
CA ALA A 210 -12.29 -7.19 -11.80
C ALA A 210 -11.76 -8.53 -11.30
N THR A 211 -11.36 -9.39 -12.23
CA THR A 211 -10.56 -10.58 -11.94
C THR A 211 -9.33 -10.54 -12.83
N TYR A 212 -8.17 -10.80 -12.26
CA TYR A 212 -6.89 -10.86 -12.95
C TYR A 212 -6.33 -12.27 -12.81
N ASP A 213 -6.08 -12.90 -13.94
CA ASP A 213 -5.33 -14.14 -14.02
C ASP A 213 -3.86 -13.79 -14.24
N VAL A 214 -3.02 -14.17 -13.27
CA VAL A 214 -1.58 -13.95 -13.27
C VAL A 214 -0.91 -15.27 -13.58
N THR A 215 -0.03 -15.28 -14.58
CA THR A 215 0.75 -16.46 -14.97
C THR A 215 2.23 -16.12 -15.03
N ILE A 216 3.09 -16.95 -14.44
CA ILE A 216 4.53 -16.87 -14.60
C ILE A 216 4.91 -17.63 -15.88
N ASP A 217 5.33 -16.90 -16.90
CA ASP A 217 5.82 -17.50 -18.14
C ASP A 217 7.36 -17.60 -18.09
N ALA A 218 7.86 -18.77 -17.71
CA ALA A 218 9.30 -19.03 -17.57
C ALA A 218 10.10 -18.78 -18.87
N GLU A 219 9.47 -18.87 -20.03
CA GLU A 219 10.12 -18.69 -21.34
C GLU A 219 10.07 -17.22 -21.82
N ALA A 220 9.13 -16.42 -21.31
CA ALA A 220 9.00 -15.02 -21.69
C ALA A 220 10.13 -14.16 -21.11
N PRO A 221 10.63 -13.14 -21.85
CA PRO A 221 11.64 -12.23 -21.31
C PRO A 221 11.11 -11.48 -20.07
N PRO A 222 11.98 -11.13 -19.11
CA PRO A 222 11.63 -10.23 -18.01
C PRO A 222 10.96 -8.95 -18.53
N ALA A 223 9.86 -8.54 -17.90
CA ALA A 223 9.18 -7.30 -18.22
C ALA A 223 10.11 -6.11 -17.93
N PRO A 224 10.19 -5.12 -18.83
CA PRO A 224 10.98 -3.93 -18.58
C PRO A 224 10.32 -3.05 -17.52
N ASP A 225 11.12 -2.24 -16.83
CA ASP A 225 10.60 -1.20 -15.94
C ASP A 225 9.73 -0.21 -16.74
N GLN A 226 8.48 -0.04 -16.29
CA GLN A 226 7.60 0.99 -16.83
C GLN A 226 8.16 2.40 -16.52
N PRO A 227 7.83 3.44 -17.32
CA PRO A 227 8.36 4.79 -17.09
C PRO A 227 8.11 5.33 -15.67
N SER A 228 6.94 5.07 -15.09
CA SER A 228 6.59 5.45 -13.71
C SER A 228 7.44 4.76 -12.66
N VAL A 229 7.80 3.49 -12.87
CA VAL A 229 8.74 2.75 -12.00
C VAL A 229 10.11 3.43 -12.03
N ARG A 230 10.61 3.79 -13.22
CA ARG A 230 11.89 4.49 -13.36
C ARG A 230 11.88 5.85 -12.66
N VAL A 231 10.76 6.57 -12.73
CA VAL A 231 10.57 7.84 -12.00
C VAL A 231 10.57 7.59 -10.49
N ALA A 232 9.86 6.58 -10.00
CA ALA A 232 9.85 6.22 -8.58
C ALA A 232 11.27 5.91 -8.08
N ARG A 233 12.03 5.09 -8.83
CA ARG A 233 13.43 4.74 -8.52
C ARG A 233 14.41 5.91 -8.56
N PHE A 234 14.08 7.01 -9.24
CA PHE A 234 14.92 8.22 -9.23
C PHE A 234 15.01 8.83 -7.82
N SER A 235 14.02 8.57 -6.96
CA SER A 235 14.06 8.98 -5.56
C SER A 235 15.02 8.10 -4.75
N THR A 236 15.97 8.75 -4.06
CA THR A 236 16.84 8.09 -3.05
C THR A 236 16.05 7.46 -1.90
N GLY A 237 14.76 7.80 -1.73
CA GLY A 237 13.88 7.14 -0.77
C GLY A 237 13.68 5.65 -1.06
N THR A 238 13.74 5.25 -2.34
CA THR A 238 13.50 3.84 -2.74
C THR A 238 14.64 2.90 -2.36
N THR A 239 15.85 3.43 -2.14
CA THR A 239 17.02 2.67 -1.70
C THR A 239 17.28 2.77 -0.20
N THR A 240 16.36 3.39 0.55
CA THR A 240 16.51 3.53 2.01
C THR A 240 16.24 2.19 2.68
N VAL A 241 17.25 1.70 3.40
CA VAL A 241 17.16 0.52 4.25
C VAL A 241 17.04 0.95 5.71
N PHE A 242 16.11 0.33 6.44
CA PHE A 242 16.03 0.51 7.87
C PHE A 242 17.18 -0.22 8.53
N VAL A 243 17.98 0.50 9.31
CA VAL A 243 19.05 -0.09 10.13
C VAL A 243 18.54 -0.22 11.56
N ARG A 244 18.67 -1.42 12.12
CA ARG A 244 18.40 -1.66 13.53
C ARG A 244 19.33 -0.79 14.37
N ARG A 245 18.78 0.10 15.21
CA ARG A 245 19.58 1.08 15.97
C ARG A 245 20.06 0.51 17.30
N ARG A 246 19.39 -0.53 17.80
CA ARG A 246 19.76 -1.25 19.03
C ARG A 246 19.31 -2.73 19.00
N PRO A 247 19.82 -3.59 19.89
CA PRO A 247 19.25 -4.92 20.08
C PRO A 247 17.76 -4.85 20.47
N LEU A 248 17.01 -5.92 20.18
CA LEU A 248 15.63 -6.08 20.66
C LEU A 248 15.58 -5.97 22.18
N ARG A 249 14.52 -5.35 22.73
CA ARG A 249 14.34 -5.32 24.17
C ARG A 249 14.18 -6.74 24.69
N ARG A 250 14.81 -7.03 25.82
CA ARG A 250 14.52 -8.27 26.53
C ARG A 250 13.09 -8.18 27.04
N VAL A 251 12.27 -9.12 26.61
CA VAL A 251 10.98 -9.37 27.24
C VAL A 251 11.32 -10.09 28.54
N ASP A 252 11.18 -9.41 29.68
CA ASP A 252 11.21 -10.09 30.97
C ASP A 252 9.96 -10.97 31.04
N VAL A 253 10.13 -12.26 30.76
CA VAL A 253 9.05 -13.24 30.91
C VAL A 253 8.92 -13.50 32.41
N ALA A 254 7.87 -12.93 33.02
CA ALA A 254 7.46 -13.23 34.38
C ALA A 254 6.72 -14.58 34.45
#